data_AF-A0A645BRV6-F1
#
_entry.id   AF-A0A645BRV6-F1
#
_cell.length_a   1.000
_cell.length_b   1.000
_cell.length_c   1.000
_cell.angle_alpha   90.00
_cell.angle_beta   90.00
_cell.angle_gamma   90.00
#
_symmetry.space_group_name_H-M   'P 1'
#
loop_
_entity.id
_entity.type
_entity.pdbx_description
1 polymer ?
#
loop_
_entity_poly.entity_id
_entity_poly.type
_entity_poly.pdbx_seq_one_letter_code
_entity_poly.pdbx_strand_id
1 'polypeptide(L)'
;MKVTGSQRIGLYGVKKQDLPAIWKELDMVSAQAYAKAFRSVKTCVGKNFCRFGTQDSMGLGIKLEERFEFIDTPHKFKVGVSACPRSCVESGVKDFGIICVENGYQIYIGGNGGTEVKEAQLLTTVETEEEVIEYCGALLQYYRETGIYGERTAPWMERLGFEAVKHILGDAAKRKDLIEALDVATAVKRKDPWHEVVGDRDIQEKLYSIDRRELVTVGD
;
A
#
# COMPACT_ATOMS: atom_id res chain seq x y z
N MET A 1 16.03 -10.23 12.59
CA MET A 1 15.74 -9.17 11.60
C MET A 1 15.51 -9.81 10.23
N LYS A 2 14.52 -9.37 9.47
CA LYS A 2 14.23 -9.88 8.11
C LYS A 2 13.96 -8.73 7.15
N VAL A 3 14.60 -8.74 5.98
CA VAL A 3 14.24 -7.85 4.87
C VAL A 3 13.06 -8.46 4.12
N THR A 4 11.96 -7.73 3.97
CA THR A 4 10.73 -8.21 3.36
C THR A 4 10.72 -7.99 1.84
N GLY A 5 9.88 -8.73 1.13
CA GLY A 5 9.70 -8.55 -0.33
C GLY A 5 9.12 -7.19 -0.74
N SER A 6 8.61 -6.40 0.21
CA SER A 6 8.16 -5.01 0.01
C SER A 6 9.23 -3.99 0.39
N GLN A 7 10.50 -4.41 0.49
CA GLN A 7 11.65 -3.55 0.81
C GLN A 7 11.55 -2.88 2.19
N ARG A 8 11.02 -3.62 3.18
CA ARG A 8 10.92 -3.18 4.59
C ARG A 8 11.77 -4.06 5.50
N ILE A 9 12.10 -3.54 6.68
CA ILE A 9 12.78 -4.29 7.74
C ILE A 9 11.73 -4.75 8.76
N GLY A 10 11.62 -6.07 8.94
CA GLY A 10 10.80 -6.67 9.99
C GLY A 10 11.65 -7.09 11.20
N LEU A 11 11.30 -6.57 12.37
CA LEU A 11 11.82 -7.00 13.67
C LEU A 11 10.88 -8.05 14.25
N TYR A 12 11.40 -9.25 14.51
CA TYR A 12 10.64 -10.41 14.98
C TYR A 12 11.21 -10.90 16.31
N GLY A 13 10.36 -11.46 17.17
CA GLY A 13 10.75 -11.93 18.51
C GLY A 13 10.84 -10.84 19.57
N VAL A 14 10.42 -9.61 19.24
CA VAL A 14 10.27 -8.51 20.20
C VAL A 14 9.19 -8.86 21.21
N LYS A 15 9.48 -8.74 22.51
CA LYS A 15 8.48 -8.98 23.55
C LYS A 15 7.46 -7.84 23.53
N LYS A 16 6.19 -8.18 23.75
CA LYS A 16 5.08 -7.22 23.73
C LYS A 16 5.32 -6.00 24.63
N GLN A 17 5.87 -6.23 25.83
CA GLN A 17 6.19 -5.20 26.83
C GLN A 17 7.29 -4.22 26.39
N ASP A 18 8.14 -4.61 25.44
CA ASP A 18 9.24 -3.77 24.95
C ASP A 18 8.76 -2.82 23.84
N LEU A 19 7.55 -3.03 23.28
CA LEU A 19 7.01 -2.25 22.17
C LEU A 19 6.92 -0.74 22.47
N PRO A 20 6.40 -0.26 23.63
CA PRO A 20 6.34 1.17 23.89
C PRO A 20 7.72 1.84 23.93
N ALA A 21 8.73 1.18 24.50
CA ALA A 21 10.10 1.70 24.55
C ALA A 21 10.72 1.78 23.14
N ILE A 22 10.53 0.73 22.34
CA ILE A 22 11.03 0.69 20.95
C ILE A 22 10.37 1.79 20.12
N TRP A 23 9.04 1.96 20.19
CA TRP A 23 8.36 3.00 19.42
C TRP A 23 8.71 4.41 19.89
N LYS A 24 8.96 4.59 21.19
CA LYS A 24 9.49 5.85 21.73
C LYS A 24 10.88 6.18 21.19
N GLU A 25 11.75 5.18 21.06
CA GLU A 25 13.11 5.38 20.54
C GLU A 25 13.11 5.61 19.02
N LEU A 26 12.22 4.91 18.29
CA LEU A 26 12.09 5.09 16.85
C LEU A 26 11.56 6.47 16.49
N ASP A 27 10.60 7.02 17.26
CA ASP A 27 9.95 8.32 16.99
C ASP A 27 9.48 8.46 15.54
N MET A 28 8.91 7.38 15.02
CA MET A 28 8.45 7.24 13.64
C MET A 28 6.98 6.87 13.62
N VAL A 29 6.30 7.33 12.56
CA VAL A 29 4.92 6.94 12.28
C VAL A 29 4.85 5.45 11.95
N SER A 30 3.98 4.71 12.64
CA SER A 30 3.81 3.29 12.36
C SER A 30 3.12 3.04 11.03
N ALA A 31 3.82 2.34 10.13
CA ALA A 31 3.24 1.80 8.92
C ALA A 31 2.17 0.73 9.21
N GLN A 32 1.25 0.51 8.27
CA GLN A 32 0.19 -0.49 8.39
C GLN A 32 0.66 -1.88 7.94
N ALA A 33 1.46 -2.55 8.77
CA ALA A 33 2.16 -3.80 8.43
C ALA A 33 1.25 -5.01 8.15
N TYR A 34 0.02 -5.06 8.68
CA TYR A 34 -0.94 -6.17 8.47
C TYR A 34 -2.34 -5.73 8.01
N ALA A 35 -2.59 -4.42 7.86
CA ALA A 35 -3.93 -3.93 7.58
C ALA A 35 -4.45 -4.31 6.18
N LYS A 36 -5.77 -4.37 6.06
CA LYS A 36 -6.53 -4.32 4.81
C LYS A 36 -6.60 -2.86 4.36
N ALA A 37 -5.49 -2.37 3.84
CA ALA A 37 -5.30 -0.98 3.48
C ALA A 37 -4.33 -0.88 2.30
N PHE A 38 -4.14 0.35 1.82
CA PHE A 38 -3.00 0.71 0.99
C PHE A 38 -1.70 0.29 1.68
N ARG A 39 -0.87 -0.48 0.97
CA ARG A 39 0.41 -0.97 1.49
C ARG A 39 1.56 -0.21 0.86
N SER A 40 2.73 -0.36 1.47
CA SER A 40 3.97 0.22 0.96
C SER A 40 4.18 -0.06 -0.52
N VAL A 41 4.62 0.96 -1.24
CA VAL A 41 4.94 0.94 -2.65
C VAL A 41 6.32 0.31 -2.83
N LYS A 42 6.39 -0.78 -3.58
CA LYS A 42 7.67 -1.41 -3.93
C LYS A 42 8.28 -0.67 -5.13
N THR A 43 9.53 -0.23 -5.06
CA THR A 43 10.18 0.52 -6.14
C THR A 43 11.49 -0.13 -6.57
N CYS A 44 11.87 -0.01 -7.83
CA CYS A 44 13.26 -0.32 -8.19
C CYS A 44 14.15 0.88 -7.83
N VAL A 45 15.46 0.72 -7.96
CA VAL A 45 16.41 1.80 -7.62
C VAL A 45 16.35 3.02 -8.56
N GLY A 46 15.58 2.95 -9.65
CA GLY A 46 15.30 4.09 -10.53
C GLY A 46 16.47 4.53 -11.41
N LYS A 47 16.25 5.60 -12.19
CA LYS A 47 17.26 6.20 -13.07
C LYS A 47 18.52 6.69 -12.36
N ASN A 48 18.40 7.02 -11.07
CA ASN A 48 19.51 7.54 -10.27
C ASN A 48 20.59 6.49 -9.99
N PHE A 49 20.23 5.20 -9.98
CA PHE A 49 21.13 4.11 -9.56
C PHE A 49 21.18 2.93 -10.53
N CYS A 50 20.27 2.87 -11.51
CA CYS A 50 20.25 1.83 -12.54
C CYS A 50 20.48 2.46 -13.91
N ARG A 51 21.46 1.95 -14.66
CA ARG A 51 21.76 2.38 -16.04
C ARG A 51 20.61 2.24 -17.05
N PHE A 52 19.54 1.55 -16.65
CA PHE A 52 18.37 1.30 -17.48
C PHE A 52 17.10 1.98 -16.98
N GLY A 53 17.16 2.65 -15.82
CA GLY A 53 16.00 3.37 -15.31
C GLY A 53 15.71 4.56 -16.22
N THR A 54 14.50 4.63 -16.75
CA THR A 54 14.03 5.75 -17.58
C THR A 54 13.52 6.89 -16.71
N GLN A 55 12.88 6.58 -15.58
CA GLN A 55 12.28 7.58 -14.67
C GLN A 55 12.71 7.38 -13.21
N ASP A 56 12.35 8.34 -12.35
CA ASP A 56 12.57 8.25 -10.91
C ASP A 56 11.46 7.43 -10.22
N SER A 57 11.64 6.11 -10.16
CA SER A 57 10.68 5.24 -9.48
C SER A 57 10.63 5.43 -7.97
N MET A 58 11.71 5.89 -7.33
CA MET A 58 11.74 6.05 -5.87
C MET A 58 11.00 7.31 -5.47
N GLY A 59 11.23 8.43 -6.16
CA GLY A 59 10.49 9.68 -5.97
C GLY A 59 8.98 9.49 -6.14
N LEU A 60 8.55 8.86 -7.24
CA LEU A 60 7.14 8.54 -7.47
C LEU A 60 6.57 7.59 -6.38
N GLY A 61 7.35 6.60 -5.95
CA GLY A 61 6.94 5.71 -4.87
C GLY A 61 6.69 6.42 -3.55
N ILE A 62 7.55 7.37 -3.18
CA ILE A 62 7.39 8.19 -1.98
C ILE A 62 6.11 9.02 -2.08
N LYS A 63 5.89 9.72 -3.20
CA LYS A 63 4.67 10.53 -3.42
C LYS A 63 3.39 9.70 -3.29
N LEU A 64 3.39 8.48 -3.83
CA LEU A 64 2.25 7.56 -3.72
C LEU A 64 2.01 7.09 -2.27
N GLU A 65 3.08 6.81 -1.51
CA GLU A 65 2.95 6.44 -0.10
C GLU A 65 2.40 7.60 0.73
N GLU A 66 2.98 8.80 0.63
CA GLU A 66 2.56 9.99 1.38
C GLU A 66 1.11 10.39 1.08
N ARG A 67 0.66 10.18 -0.17
CA ARG A 67 -0.70 10.52 -0.59
C ARG A 67 -1.74 9.52 -0.10
N PHE A 68 -1.41 8.23 -0.06
CA PHE A 68 -2.39 7.16 0.14
C PHE A 68 -2.18 6.31 1.40
N GLU A 69 -1.21 6.65 2.25
CA GLU A 69 -1.06 6.03 3.56
C GLU A 69 -2.34 6.14 4.41
N PHE A 70 -2.59 5.14 5.25
CA PHE A 70 -3.75 5.06 6.14
C PHE A 70 -5.12 4.92 5.47
N ILE A 71 -5.17 4.70 4.16
CA ILE A 71 -6.44 4.47 3.46
C ILE A 71 -6.81 2.98 3.56
N ASP A 72 -7.91 2.72 4.27
CA ASP A 72 -8.49 1.38 4.34
C ASP A 72 -9.15 0.99 3.01
N THR A 73 -8.97 -0.27 2.66
CA THR A 73 -9.47 -0.87 1.42
C THR A 73 -10.14 -2.21 1.74
N PRO A 74 -11.03 -2.74 0.88
CA PRO A 74 -11.71 -4.02 1.14
C PRO A 74 -10.75 -5.17 1.50
N HIS A 75 -9.57 -5.16 0.89
CA HIS A 75 -8.43 -5.99 1.28
C HIS A 75 -7.10 -5.25 0.99
N LYS A 76 -5.95 -5.76 1.47
CA LYS A 76 -4.59 -5.25 1.17
C LYS A 76 -4.42 -4.88 -0.31
N PHE A 77 -3.94 -3.66 -0.55
CA PHE A 77 -3.71 -3.09 -1.88
C PHE A 77 -2.21 -2.84 -2.07
N LYS A 78 -1.58 -3.52 -3.03
CA LYS A 78 -0.14 -3.46 -3.28
C LYS A 78 0.15 -2.64 -4.53
N VAL A 79 1.14 -1.76 -4.42
CA VAL A 79 1.61 -0.92 -5.52
C VAL A 79 3.07 -1.23 -5.87
N GLY A 80 3.42 -1.14 -7.14
CA GLY A 80 4.80 -1.28 -7.60
C GLY A 80 5.17 -0.26 -8.67
N VAL A 81 6.33 0.38 -8.53
CA VAL A 81 6.90 1.31 -9.52
C VAL A 81 8.21 0.76 -10.08
N SER A 82 8.17 0.33 -11.34
CA SER A 82 9.34 -0.10 -12.08
C SER A 82 9.79 1.01 -13.02
N ALA A 83 11.04 1.47 -12.89
CA ALA A 83 11.57 2.53 -13.74
C ALA A 83 11.89 2.11 -15.19
N CYS A 84 11.62 0.86 -15.59
CA CYS A 84 11.82 0.39 -16.96
C CYS A 84 11.03 -0.91 -17.22
N PRO A 85 10.91 -1.35 -18.49
CA PRO A 85 10.18 -2.57 -18.87
C PRO A 85 10.68 -3.88 -18.24
N ARG A 86 11.85 -3.89 -17.58
CA ARG A 86 12.32 -5.09 -16.85
C ARG A 86 11.48 -5.44 -15.64
N SER A 87 10.63 -4.52 -15.18
CA SER A 87 9.64 -4.80 -14.13
C SER A 87 10.25 -5.41 -12.86
N CYS A 88 11.39 -4.89 -12.39
CA CYS A 88 12.16 -5.46 -11.26
C CYS A 88 11.38 -5.53 -9.94
N VAL A 89 10.24 -4.85 -9.84
CA VAL A 89 9.34 -4.92 -8.68
C VAL A 89 8.07 -5.70 -8.95
N GLU A 90 8.05 -6.52 -10.00
CA GLU A 90 6.93 -7.35 -10.40
C GLU A 90 5.64 -6.52 -10.59
N SER A 91 5.72 -5.39 -11.31
CA SER A 91 4.58 -4.48 -11.52
C SER A 91 3.37 -5.19 -12.12
N GLY A 92 3.60 -6.21 -12.96
CA GLY A 92 2.54 -6.99 -13.62
C GLY A 92 1.73 -7.92 -12.72
N VAL A 93 2.02 -7.98 -11.41
CA VAL A 93 1.22 -8.77 -10.44
C VAL A 93 0.82 -7.96 -9.20
N LYS A 94 0.88 -6.63 -9.30
CA LYS A 94 0.41 -5.70 -8.28
C LYS A 94 -1.05 -5.33 -8.52
N ASP A 95 -1.72 -4.93 -7.45
CA ASP A 95 -3.08 -4.39 -7.53
C ASP A 95 -3.07 -3.10 -8.41
N PHE A 96 -2.02 -2.28 -8.27
CA PHE A 96 -1.66 -1.17 -9.17
C PHE A 96 -0.16 -1.22 -9.53
N GLY A 97 0.15 -1.49 -10.79
CA GLY A 97 1.51 -1.62 -11.31
C GLY A 97 1.87 -0.46 -12.23
N ILE A 98 3.04 0.14 -12.02
CA ILE A 98 3.57 1.17 -12.89
C ILE A 98 4.85 0.64 -13.54
N ILE A 99 4.94 0.78 -14.87
CA ILE A 99 6.14 0.52 -15.65
C ILE A 99 6.47 1.80 -16.40
N CYS A 100 7.56 2.45 -16.02
CA CYS A 100 8.07 3.61 -16.71
C CYS A 100 8.66 3.21 -18.06
N VAL A 101 8.39 4.05 -19.05
CA VAL A 101 8.91 3.97 -20.42
C VAL A 101 9.54 5.33 -20.75
N GLU A 102 10.18 5.47 -21.91
CA GLU A 102 10.87 6.72 -22.27
C GLU A 102 9.91 7.92 -22.36
N ASN A 103 8.67 7.68 -22.78
CA ASN A 103 7.65 8.70 -23.00
C ASN A 103 6.56 8.75 -21.90
N GLY A 104 6.80 8.17 -20.72
CA GLY A 104 5.85 8.26 -19.61
C GLY A 104 5.72 7.00 -18.76
N TYR A 105 4.50 6.69 -18.34
CA TYR A 105 4.16 5.69 -17.35
C TYR A 105 3.02 4.80 -17.84
N GLN A 106 3.31 3.52 -18.04
CA GLN A 106 2.28 2.51 -18.28
C GLN A 106 1.67 2.09 -16.95
N ILE A 107 0.35 2.13 -16.85
CA ILE A 107 -0.42 1.77 -15.67
C ILE A 107 -1.11 0.43 -15.91
N TYR A 108 -0.88 -0.52 -15.02
CA TYR A 108 -1.45 -1.87 -15.02
C TYR A 108 -2.30 -2.07 -13.76
N ILE A 109 -3.44 -2.75 -13.87
CA ILE A 109 -4.37 -2.92 -12.75
C ILE A 109 -4.89 -4.36 -12.64
N GLY A 110 -5.32 -4.74 -11.43
CA GLY A 110 -6.00 -6.02 -11.18
C GLY A 110 -5.08 -7.23 -11.04
N GLY A 111 -3.77 -7.03 -10.85
CA GLY A 111 -2.82 -8.12 -10.64
C GLY A 111 -2.86 -8.71 -9.23
N ASN A 112 -2.42 -9.94 -9.10
CA ASN A 112 -2.29 -10.62 -7.82
C ASN A 112 -1.10 -11.59 -7.78
N GLY A 113 -0.03 -11.25 -7.07
CA GLY A 113 1.07 -12.18 -6.75
C GLY A 113 0.80 -13.06 -5.51
N GLY A 114 -0.44 -13.52 -5.32
CA GLY A 114 -0.86 -14.34 -4.18
C GLY A 114 -0.87 -15.84 -4.50
N THR A 115 -1.67 -16.61 -3.75
CA THR A 115 -1.87 -18.05 -4.00
C THR A 115 -2.34 -18.32 -5.42
N GLU A 116 -3.31 -17.53 -5.89
CA GLU A 116 -3.71 -17.49 -7.29
C GLU A 116 -3.01 -16.34 -7.98
N VAL A 117 -2.11 -16.66 -8.91
CA VAL A 117 -1.40 -15.64 -9.65
C VAL A 117 -2.32 -15.08 -10.74
N LYS A 118 -2.49 -13.76 -10.75
CA LYS A 118 -3.25 -13.04 -11.78
C LYS A 118 -2.39 -11.95 -12.36
N GLU A 119 -2.32 -11.91 -13.69
CA GLU A 119 -1.63 -10.87 -14.44
C GLU A 119 -2.45 -9.57 -14.41
N ALA A 120 -1.77 -8.45 -14.16
CA ALA A 120 -2.37 -7.13 -14.25
C ALA A 120 -2.54 -6.73 -15.72
N GLN A 121 -3.66 -6.11 -16.04
CA GLN A 121 -3.99 -5.68 -17.40
C GLN A 121 -3.61 -4.21 -17.61
N LEU A 122 -3.08 -3.87 -18.79
CA LEU A 122 -2.70 -2.50 -19.16
C LEU A 122 -3.95 -1.61 -19.23
N LEU A 123 -4.06 -0.68 -18.29
CA LEU A 123 -5.13 0.32 -18.25
C LEU A 123 -4.91 1.41 -19.31
N THR A 124 -3.78 2.12 -19.20
CA THR A 124 -3.44 3.27 -20.04
C THR A 124 -1.95 3.61 -19.92
N THR A 125 -1.50 4.56 -20.73
CA THR A 125 -0.18 5.21 -20.60
C THR A 125 -0.40 6.71 -20.40
N VAL A 126 0.29 7.30 -19.42
CA VAL A 126 0.22 8.73 -19.08
C VAL A 126 1.61 9.36 -19.14
N GLU A 127 1.69 10.67 -19.29
CA GLU A 127 2.97 11.37 -19.46
C GLU A 127 3.57 11.81 -18.12
N THR A 128 2.71 12.11 -17.13
CA THR A 128 3.12 12.77 -15.88
C THR A 128 2.93 11.88 -14.64
N GLU A 129 3.68 12.19 -13.58
CA GLU A 129 3.52 11.52 -12.28
C GLU A 129 2.18 11.88 -11.63
N GLU A 130 1.72 13.11 -11.85
CA GLU A 130 0.45 13.65 -11.36
C GLU A 130 -0.72 12.82 -11.88
N GLU A 131 -0.72 12.49 -13.17
CA GLU A 131 -1.71 11.59 -13.75
C GLU A 131 -1.62 10.18 -13.15
N VAL A 132 -0.42 9.63 -12.90
CA VAL A 132 -0.29 8.32 -12.23
C VAL A 132 -0.94 8.35 -10.85
N ILE A 133 -0.72 9.41 -10.08
CA ILE A 133 -1.32 9.60 -8.75
C ILE A 133 -2.84 9.74 -8.89
N GLU A 134 -3.34 10.50 -9.87
CA GLU A 134 -4.77 10.65 -10.18
C GLU A 134 -5.43 9.28 -10.44
N TYR A 135 -4.86 8.48 -11.36
CA TYR A 135 -5.38 7.15 -11.69
C TYR A 135 -5.32 6.18 -10.49
N CYS A 136 -4.26 6.24 -9.69
CA CYS A 136 -4.14 5.42 -8.49
C CYS A 136 -5.24 5.78 -7.47
N GLY A 137 -5.46 7.07 -7.22
CA GLY A 137 -6.51 7.55 -6.32
C GLY A 137 -7.91 7.17 -6.79
N ALA A 138 -8.21 7.38 -8.08
CA ALA A 138 -9.49 7.02 -8.66
C ALA A 138 -9.76 5.51 -8.58
N LEU A 139 -8.78 4.66 -8.91
CA LEU A 139 -8.92 3.20 -8.77
C LEU A 139 -9.14 2.82 -7.30
N LEU A 140 -8.38 3.41 -6.38
CA LEU A 140 -8.48 3.14 -4.96
C LEU A 140 -9.89 3.43 -4.45
N GLN A 141 -10.43 4.61 -4.75
CA GLN A 141 -11.77 4.98 -4.32
C GLN A 141 -12.84 4.09 -4.96
N TYR A 142 -12.72 3.84 -6.27
CA TYR A 142 -13.70 2.99 -6.95
C TYR A 142 -13.72 1.57 -6.38
N TYR A 143 -12.55 1.02 -6.05
CA TYR A 143 -12.44 -0.26 -5.36
C TYR A 143 -13.01 -0.20 -3.93
N ARG A 144 -12.82 0.90 -3.19
CA ARG A 144 -13.41 1.08 -1.85
C ARG A 144 -14.93 1.08 -1.87
N GLU A 145 -15.54 1.70 -2.87
CA GLU A 145 -16.99 1.84 -2.99
C GLU A 145 -17.68 0.58 -3.53
N THR A 146 -17.00 -0.17 -4.40
CA THR A 146 -17.62 -1.29 -5.14
C THR A 146 -17.10 -2.67 -4.74
N GLY A 147 -16.00 -2.73 -3.98
CA GLY A 147 -15.41 -3.97 -3.49
C GLY A 147 -16.16 -4.56 -2.31
N ILE A 148 -16.26 -5.89 -2.29
CA ILE A 148 -16.83 -6.62 -1.16
C ILE A 148 -15.75 -6.75 -0.07
N TYR A 149 -16.12 -6.64 1.21
CA TYR A 149 -15.15 -6.79 2.31
C TYR A 149 -14.38 -8.12 2.21
N GLY A 150 -13.05 -8.04 2.20
CA GLY A 150 -12.16 -9.20 2.03
C GLY A 150 -11.87 -9.59 0.58
N GLU A 151 -12.55 -9.00 -0.40
CA GLU A 151 -12.30 -9.24 -1.83
C GLU A 151 -10.99 -8.59 -2.26
N ARG A 152 -10.11 -9.31 -2.97
CA ARG A 152 -8.89 -8.73 -3.59
C ARG A 152 -9.24 -8.02 -4.91
N THR A 153 -8.37 -7.13 -5.37
CA THR A 153 -8.59 -6.43 -6.64
C THR A 153 -8.72 -7.36 -7.84
N ALA A 154 -8.03 -8.51 -7.86
CA ALA A 154 -8.16 -9.46 -8.97
C ALA A 154 -9.56 -10.10 -9.09
N PRO A 155 -10.13 -10.76 -8.06
CA PRO A 155 -11.55 -11.19 -8.07
C PRO A 155 -12.53 -10.04 -8.30
N TRP A 156 -12.27 -8.87 -7.74
CA TRP A 156 -13.07 -7.66 -7.98
C TRP A 156 -13.08 -7.26 -9.46
N MET A 157 -11.92 -7.32 -10.12
CA MET A 157 -11.77 -7.05 -11.56
C MET A 157 -12.50 -8.10 -12.41
N GLU A 158 -12.47 -9.37 -12.00
CA GLU A 158 -13.20 -10.45 -12.67
C GLU A 158 -14.72 -10.26 -12.56
N ARG A 159 -15.19 -9.83 -11.37
CA ARG A 159 -16.62 -9.61 -11.11
C ARG A 159 -17.17 -8.38 -11.84
N LEU A 160 -16.46 -7.25 -11.82
CA LEU A 160 -16.91 -6.03 -12.50
C LEU A 160 -16.61 -6.04 -14.00
N GLY A 161 -15.58 -6.77 -14.42
CA GLY A 161 -15.06 -6.76 -15.78
C GLY A 161 -14.06 -5.62 -16.01
N PHE A 162 -12.89 -5.97 -16.56
CA PHE A 162 -11.82 -5.01 -16.83
C PHE A 162 -12.26 -3.83 -17.71
N GLU A 163 -13.03 -4.08 -18.77
CA GLU A 163 -13.50 -3.02 -19.67
C GLU A 163 -14.44 -2.03 -18.96
N ALA A 164 -15.26 -2.49 -18.01
CA ALA A 164 -16.12 -1.61 -17.23
C ALA A 164 -15.28 -0.70 -16.32
N VAL A 165 -14.30 -1.28 -15.60
CA VAL A 165 -13.37 -0.52 -14.75
C VAL A 165 -12.56 0.47 -15.60
N LYS A 166 -12.02 0.04 -16.74
CA LYS A 166 -11.29 0.88 -17.69
C LYS A 166 -12.13 2.03 -18.22
N HIS A 167 -13.40 1.80 -18.55
CA HIS A 167 -14.31 2.85 -19.01
C HIS A 167 -14.56 3.90 -17.92
N ILE A 168 -14.76 3.49 -16.66
CA ILE A 168 -14.91 4.42 -15.53
C ILE A 168 -13.64 5.24 -15.32
N LEU A 169 -12.48 4.58 -15.29
CA LEU A 169 -11.20 5.26 -15.08
C LEU A 169 -10.75 6.08 -16.29
N GLY A 170 -11.19 5.77 -17.50
CA GLY A 170 -10.88 6.55 -18.70
C GLY A 170 -11.60 7.89 -18.78
N ASP A 171 -12.73 8.02 -18.08
CA ASP A 171 -13.54 9.23 -18.02
C ASP A 171 -12.98 10.22 -16.99
N ALA A 172 -12.51 11.38 -17.46
CA ALA A 172 -11.87 12.39 -16.61
C ALA A 172 -12.82 12.99 -15.56
N ALA A 173 -14.11 13.14 -15.88
CA ALA A 173 -15.09 13.65 -14.93
C ALA A 173 -15.31 12.66 -13.80
N LYS A 174 -15.47 11.36 -14.12
CA LYS A 174 -15.61 10.31 -13.12
C LYS A 174 -14.37 10.15 -12.25
N ARG A 175 -13.16 10.22 -12.84
CA ARG A 175 -11.93 10.20 -12.05
C ARG A 175 -11.88 11.35 -11.05
N LYS A 176 -12.25 12.56 -11.48
CA LYS A 176 -12.32 13.73 -10.60
C LYS A 176 -13.31 13.50 -9.45
N ASP A 177 -14.52 13.03 -9.73
CA ASP A 177 -15.53 12.75 -8.70
C ASP A 177 -15.03 11.71 -7.69
N LEU A 178 -14.36 10.65 -8.16
CA LEU A 178 -13.76 9.62 -7.30
C LEU A 178 -12.65 10.19 -6.41
N ILE A 179 -11.82 11.09 -6.91
CA ILE A 179 -10.74 11.70 -6.13
C ILE A 179 -11.30 12.66 -5.08
N GLU A 180 -12.31 13.46 -5.44
CA GLU A 180 -13.00 14.33 -4.47
C GLU A 180 -13.65 13.50 -3.35
N ALA A 181 -14.31 12.39 -3.69
CA ALA A 181 -14.86 11.46 -2.69
C ALA A 181 -13.76 10.84 -1.81
N LEU A 182 -12.61 10.48 -2.39
CA LEU A 182 -11.46 9.99 -1.65
C LEU A 182 -10.93 11.03 -0.65
N ASP A 183 -10.83 12.29 -1.08
CA ASP A 183 -10.35 13.39 -0.24
C ASP A 183 -11.27 13.67 0.91
N VAL A 184 -12.59 13.68 0.68
CA VAL A 184 -13.57 13.77 1.75
C VAL A 184 -13.42 12.61 2.74
N ALA A 185 -13.28 11.38 2.24
CA ALA A 185 -13.15 10.19 3.07
C ALA A 185 -11.82 10.12 3.85
N THR A 186 -10.80 10.87 3.45
CA THR A 186 -9.45 10.83 4.03
C THR A 186 -9.06 12.15 4.72
N ALA A 187 -9.94 13.16 4.71
CA ALA A 187 -9.73 14.46 5.34
C ALA A 187 -9.40 14.34 6.84
N VAL A 188 -9.96 13.33 7.51
CA VAL A 188 -9.57 12.98 8.89
C VAL A 188 -8.34 12.08 8.82
N LYS A 189 -7.15 12.68 8.79
CA LYS A 189 -5.90 11.93 8.92
C LYS A 189 -5.92 11.15 10.24
N ARG A 190 -5.69 9.83 10.16
CA ARG A 190 -5.55 8.99 11.35
C ARG A 190 -4.36 9.47 12.17
N LYS A 191 -4.56 9.65 13.47
CA LYS A 191 -3.47 9.86 14.43
C LYS A 191 -2.65 8.58 14.51
N ASP A 192 -1.34 8.74 14.64
CA ASP A 192 -0.45 7.60 14.88
C ASP A 192 -0.82 6.95 16.22
N PRO A 193 -1.25 5.67 16.23
CA PRO A 193 -1.65 5.00 17.47
C PRO A 193 -0.50 4.90 18.49
N TRP A 194 0.76 4.94 18.05
CA TRP A 194 1.89 4.81 18.98
C TRP A 194 2.21 6.08 19.74
N HIS A 195 1.92 7.26 19.18
CA HIS A 195 2.06 8.51 19.93
C HIS A 195 1.18 8.52 21.19
N GLU A 196 -0.07 8.04 21.07
CA GLU A 196 -0.98 7.92 22.21
C GLU A 196 -0.47 6.89 23.23
N VAL A 197 -0.04 5.72 22.76
CA VAL A 197 0.50 4.65 23.62
C VAL A 197 1.77 5.09 24.35
N VAL A 198 2.69 5.78 23.69
CA VAL A 198 3.96 6.23 24.30
C VAL A 198 3.72 7.28 25.39
N GLY A 199 2.71 8.13 25.22
CA GLY A 199 2.37 9.19 26.17
C GLY A 199 1.50 8.75 27.35
N ASP A 200 0.82 7.61 27.27
CA ASP A 200 -0.18 7.18 28.25
C ASP A 200 0.24 5.90 29.00
N ARG A 201 0.53 6.05 30.30
CA ARG A 201 0.95 4.93 31.16
C ARG A 201 -0.17 3.93 31.42
N ASP A 202 -1.42 4.36 31.50
CA ASP A 202 -2.56 3.47 31.72
C ASP A 202 -2.76 2.55 30.52
N ILE A 203 -2.59 3.08 29.30
CA ILE A 203 -2.63 2.29 28.07
C ILE A 203 -1.47 1.30 28.03
N GLN A 204 -0.26 1.71 28.41
CA GLN A 204 0.90 0.82 28.49
C GLN A 204 0.68 -0.32 29.47
N GLU A 205 0.18 -0.03 30.66
CA GLU A 205 -0.11 -1.05 31.66
C GLU A 205 -1.23 -1.99 31.20
N LYS A 206 -2.35 -1.47 30.70
CA LYS A 206 -3.49 -2.31 30.27
C LYS A 206 -3.17 -3.19 29.07
N LEU A 207 -2.49 -2.63 28.06
CA LEU A 207 -2.32 -3.31 26.77
C LEU A 207 -0.98 -4.01 26.64
N TYR A 208 0.08 -3.58 27.33
CA TYR A 208 1.44 -4.07 27.08
C TYR A 208 2.14 -4.65 28.30
N SER A 209 1.56 -4.53 29.51
CA SER A 209 2.02 -5.35 30.64
C SER A 209 1.56 -6.81 30.48
N ILE A 210 2.38 -7.74 30.95
CA ILE A 210 2.01 -9.15 31.08
C ILE A 210 1.77 -9.38 32.57
N ASP A 211 0.51 -9.57 32.98
CA ASP A 211 0.23 -10.01 34.35
C ASP A 211 0.80 -11.42 34.50
N ARG A 212 1.74 -11.60 35.43
CA ARG A 212 2.53 -12.83 35.60
C ARG A 212 1.72 -13.99 36.20
N ARG A 213 0.38 -13.89 36.23
CA ARG A 213 -0.52 -14.80 36.94
C ARG A 213 -0.91 -16.07 36.19
N GLU A 214 -0.55 -16.23 34.92
CA GLU A 214 -0.83 -17.46 34.15
C GLU A 214 0.40 -18.05 33.45
N LEU A 215 1.55 -18.05 34.13
CA LEU A 215 2.48 -19.17 33.92
C LEU A 215 1.95 -20.35 34.74
N VAL A 216 0.86 -20.96 34.26
CA VAL A 216 0.48 -22.30 34.72
C VAL A 216 1.64 -23.20 34.31
N THR A 217 2.44 -23.56 35.30
CA THR A 217 3.41 -24.63 35.22
C THR A 217 2.67 -25.87 34.70
N VAL A 218 2.93 -26.26 33.45
CA VAL A 218 2.59 -27.60 33.00
C VAL A 218 3.52 -28.51 33.78
N GLY A 219 2.96 -29.17 34.79
CA GLY A 219 3.69 -29.99 35.77
C GLY A 219 4.41 -31.17 35.12
N ASP A 220 5.49 -31.55 35.82
CA ASP A 220 6.29 -32.78 35.83
C ASP A 220 5.96 -33.92 34.85
#